data_AF-A0A2V8BDG3-F1
#
_entry.id   AF-A0A2V8BDG3-F1
#
_cell.length_a   1.000
_cell.length_b   1.000
_cell.length_c   1.000
_cell.angle_alpha   90.00
_cell.angle_beta   90.00
_cell.angle_gamma   90.00
#
_symmetry.space_group_name_H-M   'P 1'
#
loop_
_entity.id
_entity.type
_entity.pdbx_description
1 polymer ?
#
loop_
_entity_poly.entity_id
_entity_poly.type
_entity_poly.pdbx_seq_one_letter_code
_entity_poly.pdbx_strand_id
1 'polypeptide(L)' 'MWKFFRIKPHGKLDVVVEAFNLLNRMNVTQLNAVYGFGAVPLASFGRPIEAASARHIQFSVDFEF' A
#
# COMPACT_ATOMS: atom_id res chain seq x y z
N MET A 1 -0.69 -13.81 -7.47
CA MET A 1 -0.38 -15.11 -8.10
C MET A 1 1.00 -15.01 -8.71
N TRP A 2 1.99 -15.73 -8.15
CA TRP A 2 3.39 -15.61 -8.56
C TRP A 2 3.63 -16.54 -9.75
N LYS A 3 4.19 -16.05 -10.85
CA LYS A 3 4.47 -16.86 -12.06
C LYS A 3 5.97 -16.84 -12.34
N PHE A 4 6.59 -18.02 -12.29
CA PHE A 4 8.01 -18.25 -12.49
C PHE A 4 8.27 -18.73 -13.92
N PHE A 5 9.24 -18.13 -14.63
CA PHE A 5 9.64 -18.57 -15.97
C PHE A 5 11.14 -18.96 -15.97
N ARG A 6 11.44 -20.23 -16.27
CA ARG A 6 12.83 -20.71 -16.38
C ARG A 6 13.37 -20.38 -17.78
N ILE A 7 14.36 -19.48 -17.86
CA ILE A 7 15.08 -19.16 -19.11
C ILE A 7 16.47 -19.81 -19.05
N LYS A 8 16.63 -20.99 -19.67
CA LYS A 8 17.90 -21.74 -19.71
C LYS A 8 18.91 -21.12 -20.69
N PRO A 9 20.24 -21.23 -20.46
CA PRO A 9 20.91 -22.23 -19.62
C PRO A 9 21.36 -21.80 -18.21
N HIS A 10 21.52 -20.51 -17.91
CA HIS A 10 21.99 -20.00 -16.60
C HIS A 10 21.26 -18.71 -16.23
N GLY A 11 19.93 -18.77 -16.12
CA GLY A 11 19.14 -17.60 -15.75
C GLY A 11 17.79 -17.97 -15.18
N LYS A 12 17.34 -17.21 -14.18
CA LYS A 12 15.98 -17.29 -13.65
C LYS A 12 15.32 -15.93 -13.83
N LEU A 13 14.13 -15.93 -14.45
CA LEU A 13 13.32 -14.73 -14.62
C LEU A 13 12.00 -14.90 -13.86
N ASP A 14 11.81 -14.05 -12.86
CA ASP A 14 10.59 -14.03 -12.06
C ASP A 14 9.78 -12.78 -12.40
N VAL A 15 8.50 -12.95 -12.68
CA VAL A 15 7.57 -11.84 -12.95
C VAL A 15 6.44 -11.91 -11.94
N VAL A 16 6.23 -10.82 -11.20
CA VAL A 16 5.20 -10.73 -10.17
C VAL A 16 4.24 -9.61 -10.49
N VAL A 17 2.95 -9.89 -10.28
CA VAL A 17 1.88 -8.90 -10.35
C VAL A 17 1.16 -8.89 -9.01
N GLU A 18 1.11 -7.72 -8.39
CA GLU A 18 0.49 -7.49 -7.09
C GLU A 18 -0.63 -6.46 -7.24
N ALA A 19 -1.79 -6.75 -6.67
CA ALA A 19 -2.92 -5.84 -6.65
C ALA A 19 -3.17 -5.39 -5.22
N PHE A 20 -3.07 -4.09 -4.97
CA PHE A 20 -3.28 -3.48 -3.67
C PHE A 20 -4.64 -2.77 -3.63
N ASN A 21 -5.31 -2.85 -2.48
CA ASN A 21 -6.64 -2.29 -2.29
C ASN A 21 -7.62 -2.70 -3.41
N LEU A 22 -7.75 -4.02 -3.64
CA LEU A 22 -8.49 -4.60 -4.79
C LEU A 22 -9.94 -4.08 -4.91
N LEU A 23 -10.61 -3.90 -3.77
CA LEU A 23 -11.98 -3.37 -3.70
C LEU A 23 -12.06 -1.84 -3.66
N ASN A 24 -10.91 -1.16 -3.73
CA ASN A 24 -10.77 0.29 -3.67
C ASN A 24 -11.49 0.94 -2.48
N ARG A 25 -11.41 0.32 -1.29
CA ARG A 25 -11.97 0.88 -0.07
C ARG A 25 -11.04 1.97 0.47
N MET A 26 -11.62 3.03 1.05
CA MET A 26 -10.84 4.02 1.79
C MET A 26 -10.39 3.39 3.11
N ASN A 27 -9.07 3.28 3.30
CA ASN A 27 -8.50 2.83 4.57
C ASN A 27 -7.84 4.04 5.24
N VAL A 28 -8.32 4.42 6.42
CA VAL A 28 -7.76 5.54 7.20
C VAL A 28 -6.55 5.05 7.99
N THR A 29 -5.41 5.69 7.81
CA THR A 29 -4.15 5.35 8.50
C THR A 29 -3.89 6.22 9.71
N GLN A 30 -4.44 7.44 9.73
CA GLN A 30 -4.22 8.38 10.82
C GLN A 30 -5.46 9.21 11.13
N LEU A 31 -5.72 9.40 12.41
CA LEU A 31 -6.70 10.32 12.95
C LEU A 31 -5.99 11.53 13.57
N ASN A 32 -6.65 12.69 13.56
CA ASN A 32 -6.15 13.84 14.27
C ASN A 32 -6.22 13.63 15.79
N ALA A 33 -5.07 13.54 16.44
CA ALA A 33 -4.94 13.40 17.89
C ALA A 33 -4.70 14.74 18.62
N VAL A 34 -4.70 15.87 17.91
CA VAL A 34 -4.38 17.18 18.50
C VAL A 34 -5.55 17.67 19.37
N TYR A 35 -5.30 17.72 20.68
CA TYR A 35 -6.14 18.43 21.63
C TYR A 35 -5.86 19.94 21.56
N GLY A 36 -6.90 20.77 21.65
CA GLY A 36 -6.76 22.22 21.63
C GLY A 36 -6.21 22.76 22.96
N PHE A 37 -6.39 24.07 23.20
CA PHE A 37 -5.96 24.67 24.46
C PHE A 37 -6.81 24.18 25.65
N GLY A 38 -6.14 23.75 26.72
CA GLY A 38 -6.80 23.22 27.92
C GLY A 38 -7.41 21.84 27.71
N ALA A 39 -8.58 21.58 28.31
CA ALA A 39 -9.30 20.30 28.22
C ALA A 39 -10.32 20.27 27.06
N VAL A 40 -10.12 21.06 25.99
CA VAL A 40 -11.04 21.13 24.85
C VAL A 40 -10.39 20.59 23.58
N PRO A 41 -10.94 19.54 22.94
CA PRO A 41 -10.43 19.05 21.66
C PRO A 41 -10.70 20.05 20.53
N LEU A 42 -9.82 20.09 19.52
CA LEU A 42 -10.13 20.79 18.27
C LEU A 42 -11.36 20.16 17.60
N ALA A 43 -12.11 20.93 16.80
CA ALA A 43 -13.28 20.41 16.06
C ALA A 43 -12.94 19.25 15.10
N SER A 44 -11.67 19.16 14.70
CA SER A 44 -11.13 18.10 13.86
C SER A 44 -10.56 16.92 14.65
N PHE A 45 -10.55 16.95 15.98
CA PHE A 45 -10.09 15.83 16.81
C PHE A 45 -10.86 14.55 16.49
N GLY A 46 -10.14 13.43 16.40
CA GLY A 46 -10.69 12.13 16.02
C GLY A 46 -11.10 12.01 14.55
N ARG A 47 -10.94 13.05 13.72
CA ARG A 47 -11.25 12.98 12.29
C ARG A 47 -10.07 12.39 11.49
N PRO A 48 -10.33 11.63 10.42
CA PRO A 48 -9.30 11.17 9.49
C PRO A 48 -8.49 12.33 8.93
N ILE A 49 -7.17 12.18 8.92
CA ILE A 49 -6.24 13.14 8.31
C ILE A 49 -5.30 12.49 7.29
N GLU A 50 -5.27 11.16 7.24
CA GLU A 50 -4.49 10.41 6.27
C GLU A 50 -5.23 9.13 5.87
N ALA A 51 -5.09 8.75 4.60
CA ALA A 51 -5.60 7.51 4.06
C ALA A 51 -4.47 6.76 3.34
N ALA A 52 -4.54 5.43 3.38
CA ALA A 52 -3.66 4.58 2.61
C ALA A 52 -3.85 4.78 1.10
N SER A 53 -2.89 4.29 0.30
CA SER A 53 -2.95 4.36 -1.16
C SER A 53 -4.25 3.78 -1.72
N ALA A 54 -4.76 4.44 -2.77
CA ALA A 54 -5.86 3.93 -3.56
C ALA A 54 -5.49 2.62 -4.28
N ARG A 55 -6.48 1.98 -4.90
CA ARG A 55 -6.26 0.77 -5.71
C ARG A 55 -5.18 1.00 -6.75
N HIS A 56 -4.16 0.15 -6.72
CA HIS A 56 -3.10 0.14 -7.71
C HIS A 56 -2.62 -1.28 -7.96
N ILE A 57 -1.93 -1.45 -9.08
CA ILE A 57 -1.33 -2.72 -9.50
C ILE A 57 0.16 -2.46 -9.66
N GLN A 58 0.97 -3.28 -9.03
CA GLN A 58 2.43 -3.25 -9.12
C GLN A 58 2.92 -4.44 -9.92
N PHE A 59 3.90 -4.19 -10.78
CA PHE A 59 4.59 -5.19 -11.57
C PHE A 59 6.06 -5.19 -11.15
N SER A 60 6.62 -6.38 -10.91
CA SER A 60 8.05 -6.53 -10.69
C SER A 60 8.60 -7.63 -11.58
N VAL A 61 9.88 -7.45 -11.94
CA VAL A 61 10.67 -8.39 -12.72
C VAL A 61 11.99 -8.56 -12.01
N ASP A 62 12.36 -9.79 -11.72
CA ASP A 62 13.64 -10.15 -11.12
C ASP A 62 14.39 -11.11 -12.05
N PHE A 63 15.68 -10.85 -12.26
CA PHE A 63 16.55 -11.64 -13.11
C PHE A 63 17.81 -12.03 -12.35
N GLU A 64 18.03 -13.33 -12.21
CA GLU A 64 19.18 -13.93 -11.52
C GLU A 64 20.05 -14.69 -12.53
N PHE A 65 21.38 -14.52 -12.46
CA PHE A 65 22.37 -15.11 -13.38
C PHE A 65 23.39 -16.01 -12.65
#